data_AF-A0A7V5UKC2-F1
#
_entry.id   AF-A0A7V5UKC2-F1
#
_cell.length_a   1.000
_cell.length_b   1.000
_cell.length_c   1.000
_cell.angle_alpha   90.00
_cell.angle_beta   90.00
_cell.angle_gamma   90.00
#
_symmetry.space_group_name_H-M   'P 1'
#
loop_
_entity.id
_entity.type
_entity.pdbx_description
1 polymer ?
#
loop_
_entity_poly.entity_id
_entity_poly.type
_entity_poly.pdbx_seq_one_letter_code
_entity_poly.pdbx_strand_id
1 'polypeptide(L)'
;MSAPTLPPSSPASSNRWDWTSREYRIAKRMSLGTVTGWVILAALTFGGCSALHLPRESYAFFLLLGISTAVSQLVWPSRPRTAALVAGAAVMAVWIEGAALLWPHRFGLLDHSVSDLVGIVVSGAIFGYIFGTLTTSVLLVESAIRSLVQRPHSSALASESPTDASDTLAPNAVSLLAHQRRSAQGVPRAPSGHSPPPPQTT
;
A
#
# COMPACT_ATOMS: atom_id res chain seq x y z
N MET A 1 -63.92 3.16 -9.31
CA MET A 1 -62.86 4.06 -8.83
C MET A 1 -61.76 3.18 -8.25
N SER A 2 -60.67 3.00 -8.99
CA SER A 2 -59.60 2.05 -8.65
C SER A 2 -58.38 2.84 -8.16
N ALA A 3 -57.88 2.50 -6.98
CA ALA A 3 -56.77 3.19 -6.35
C ALA A 3 -55.44 2.90 -7.09
N PRO A 4 -54.55 3.90 -7.24
CA PRO A 4 -53.28 3.72 -7.93
C PRO A 4 -52.31 2.91 -7.06
N THR A 5 -51.85 1.79 -7.59
CA THR A 5 -50.84 0.92 -6.98
C THR A 5 -49.46 1.57 -7.08
N LEU A 6 -48.87 1.95 -5.95
CA LEU A 6 -47.51 2.48 -5.91
C LEU A 6 -46.49 1.35 -6.16
N PRO A 7 -45.43 1.60 -6.96
CA PRO A 7 -44.37 0.62 -7.18
C PRO A 7 -43.58 0.37 -5.87
N PRO A 8 -43.05 -0.85 -5.68
CA PRO A 8 -42.29 -1.20 -4.49
C PRO A 8 -41.08 -0.29 -4.36
N SER A 9 -40.99 0.42 -3.24
CA SER A 9 -39.82 1.21 -2.87
C SER A 9 -38.60 0.30 -2.84
N SER A 10 -37.66 0.51 -3.77
CA SER A 10 -36.36 -0.16 -3.75
C SER A 10 -35.75 -0.01 -2.35
N PRO A 11 -35.30 -1.11 -1.72
CA PRO A 11 -34.67 -1.01 -0.42
C PRO A 11 -33.49 -0.06 -0.55
N ALA A 12 -33.53 1.03 0.22
CA ALA A 12 -32.47 1.99 0.31
C ALA A 12 -31.17 1.21 0.51
N SER A 13 -30.31 1.19 -0.51
CA SER A 13 -28.97 0.62 -0.40
C SER A 13 -28.24 1.49 0.60
N SER A 14 -28.34 1.13 1.88
CA SER A 14 -27.57 1.72 2.93
C SER A 14 -26.12 1.52 2.52
N ASN A 15 -25.49 2.59 2.03
CA ASN A 15 -24.05 2.77 1.94
C ASN A 15 -23.49 2.77 3.37
N ARG A 16 -23.72 1.69 4.12
CA ARG A 16 -22.97 1.35 5.31
C ARG A 16 -21.64 0.88 4.74
N TRP A 17 -20.74 1.84 4.63
CA TRP A 17 -19.36 1.57 4.31
C TRP A 17 -18.84 0.57 5.34
N ASP A 18 -18.75 -0.71 4.95
CA ASP A 18 -18.18 -1.80 5.74
C ASP A 18 -16.65 -1.62 5.81
N TRP A 19 -16.19 -0.54 6.46
CA TRP A 19 -14.78 -0.31 6.75
C TRP A 19 -14.17 -1.45 7.60
N THR A 20 -15.00 -2.08 8.43
CA THR A 20 -14.59 -3.08 9.42
C THR A 20 -14.11 -4.41 8.83
N SER A 21 -14.48 -4.79 7.59
CA SER A 21 -14.13 -6.13 7.05
C SER A 21 -12.92 -6.14 6.11
N ARG A 22 -12.55 -4.99 5.51
CA ARG A 22 -11.35 -4.86 4.68
C ARG A 22 -10.14 -4.40 5.50
N GLU A 23 -10.32 -3.46 6.42
CA GLU A 23 -9.22 -2.95 7.25
C GLU A 23 -8.69 -4.03 8.21
N TYR A 24 -9.57 -4.87 8.77
CA TYR A 24 -9.17 -5.97 9.65
C TYR A 24 -8.38 -7.07 8.93
N ARG A 25 -8.60 -7.27 7.62
CA ARG A 25 -7.82 -8.22 6.80
C ARG A 25 -6.47 -7.67 6.37
N ILE A 26 -6.32 -6.34 6.30
CA ILE A 26 -5.05 -5.67 6.00
C ILE A 26 -4.15 -5.68 7.24
N ALA A 27 -4.69 -5.39 8.42
CA ALA A 27 -3.95 -5.45 9.69
C ALA A 27 -3.41 -6.86 10.00
N LYS A 28 -4.19 -7.91 9.72
CA LYS A 28 -3.77 -9.31 9.89
C LYS A 28 -2.70 -9.78 8.89
N ARG A 29 -2.39 -8.95 7.88
CA ARG A 29 -1.36 -9.18 6.85
C ARG A 29 -0.20 -8.20 6.92
N MET A 30 0.04 -7.53 8.05
CA MET A 30 1.41 -7.11 8.35
C MET A 30 2.23 -8.39 8.54
N SER A 31 2.67 -8.95 7.43
CA SER A 31 3.46 -10.17 7.44
C SER A 31 4.73 -9.86 8.21
N LEU A 32 5.25 -10.84 8.96
CA LEU A 32 6.55 -10.75 9.65
C LEU A 32 7.63 -10.08 8.76
N GLY A 33 7.53 -10.32 7.46
CA GLY A 33 8.28 -9.68 6.41
C GLY A 33 8.33 -8.16 6.38
N THR A 34 7.20 -7.49 6.56
CA THR A 34 7.14 -6.03 6.62
C THR A 34 7.97 -5.51 7.78
N VAL A 35 7.86 -6.15 8.95
CA VAL A 35 8.67 -5.81 10.13
C VAL A 35 10.15 -6.04 9.86
N THR A 36 10.52 -7.18 9.26
CA THR A 36 11.91 -7.45 8.86
C THR A 36 12.44 -6.41 7.88
N GLY A 37 11.63 -5.99 6.90
CA GLY A 37 11.99 -4.95 5.95
C GLY A 37 12.26 -3.61 6.61
N TRP A 38 11.45 -3.22 7.60
CA TRP A 38 11.68 -2.02 8.41
C TRP A 38 12.97 -2.11 9.23
N VAL A 39 13.25 -3.28 9.83
CA VAL A 39 14.48 -3.48 10.60
C VAL A 39 15.72 -3.38 9.71
N ILE A 40 15.69 -3.96 8.51
CA ILE A 40 16.79 -3.87 7.54
C ILE A 40 16.98 -2.43 7.09
N LEU A 41 15.90 -1.72 6.75
CA LEU A 41 15.96 -0.33 6.33
C LEU A 41 16.53 0.56 7.44
N ALA A 42 16.08 0.35 8.69
CA ALA A 42 16.63 1.04 9.84
C ALA A 42 18.12 0.73 10.00
N ALA A 43 18.53 -0.54 9.95
CA ALA A 43 19.94 -0.92 10.06
C ALA A 43 20.82 -0.29 8.97
N LEU A 44 20.34 -0.25 7.72
CA LEU A 44 21.04 0.42 6.61
C LEU A 44 21.16 1.93 6.85
N THR A 45 20.10 2.54 7.35
CA THR A 45 20.06 3.98 7.63
C THR A 45 20.99 4.35 8.79
N PHE A 46 20.93 3.60 9.90
CA PHE A 46 21.82 3.78 11.05
C PHE A 46 23.28 3.48 10.69
N GLY A 47 23.54 2.41 9.93
CA GLY A 47 24.87 2.05 9.44
C GLY A 47 25.45 3.12 8.51
N GLY A 48 24.64 3.65 7.58
CA GLY A 48 25.03 4.75 6.70
C GLY A 48 25.32 6.05 7.47
N CYS A 49 24.47 6.40 8.43
CA CYS A 49 24.70 7.58 9.28
C CYS A 49 25.97 7.45 10.13
N SER A 50 26.22 6.26 10.66
CA SER A 50 27.44 5.94 11.43
C SER A 50 28.69 6.04 10.56
N ALA A 51 28.66 5.46 9.36
CA ALA A 51 29.77 5.54 8.41
C ALA A 51 30.10 7.00 8.02
N LEU A 52 29.08 7.84 7.89
CA LEU A 52 29.21 9.27 7.57
C LEU A 52 29.50 10.16 8.78
N HIS A 53 29.64 9.60 9.99
CA HIS A 53 29.85 10.35 11.23
C HIS A 53 28.82 11.47 11.45
N LEU A 54 27.57 11.23 11.06
CA LEU A 54 26.50 12.21 11.21
C LEU A 54 26.18 12.48 12.69
N PRO A 55 25.71 13.69 13.02
CA PRO A 55 25.33 14.05 14.38
C PRO A 55 24.12 13.22 14.85
N ARG A 56 23.98 13.03 16.17
CA ARG A 56 22.99 12.11 16.79
C ARG A 56 21.55 12.47 16.42
N GLU A 57 21.30 13.75 16.21
CA GLU A 57 20.03 14.34 15.79
C GLU A 57 19.60 13.83 14.42
N SER A 58 20.55 13.57 13.49
CA SER A 58 20.23 13.03 12.17
C SER A 58 19.63 11.62 12.25
N TYR A 59 20.02 10.81 13.22
CA TYR A 59 19.46 9.46 13.40
C TYR A 59 17.99 9.53 13.81
N ALA A 60 17.65 10.46 14.71
CA ALA A 60 16.27 10.69 15.13
C ALA A 60 15.41 11.20 13.97
N PHE A 61 15.94 12.10 13.13
CA PHE A 61 15.28 12.55 11.92
C PHE A 61 14.94 11.39 10.97
N PHE A 62 15.94 10.57 10.61
CA PHE A 62 15.73 9.47 9.69
C PHE A 62 14.82 8.38 10.24
N LEU A 63 14.88 8.12 11.56
CA LEU A 63 13.95 7.21 12.22
C LEU A 63 12.51 7.73 12.13
N LEU A 64 12.29 9.01 12.43
CA LEU A 64 10.97 9.65 12.34
C LEU A 64 10.44 9.67 10.90
N LEU A 65 11.31 9.97 9.93
CA LEU A 65 10.98 9.93 8.52
C LEU A 65 10.57 8.52 8.07
N GLY A 66 11.33 7.50 8.47
CA GLY A 66 11.01 6.09 8.21
C GLY A 66 9.65 5.68 8.78
N ILE A 67 9.41 5.97 10.07
CA ILE A 67 8.13 5.65 10.72
C ILE A 67 6.96 6.39 10.04
N SER A 68 7.12 7.68 9.74
CA SER A 68 6.05 8.48 9.14
C SER A 68 5.72 8.03 7.72
N THR A 69 6.74 7.69 6.93
CA THR A 69 6.53 7.10 5.59
C THR A 69 5.87 5.73 5.67
N ALA A 70 6.24 4.89 6.65
CA ALA A 70 5.59 3.61 6.92
C ALA A 70 4.10 3.76 7.16
N VAL A 71 3.76 4.59 8.14
CA VAL A 71 2.38 4.83 8.57
C VAL A 71 1.58 5.42 7.41
N SER A 72 2.15 6.36 6.66
CA SER A 72 1.47 6.97 5.53
C SER A 72 1.18 5.98 4.40
N GLN A 73 2.10 5.06 4.11
CA GLN A 73 1.87 3.99 3.12
C GLN A 73 0.79 2.99 3.57
N LEU A 74 0.69 2.72 4.87
CA LEU A 74 -0.37 1.89 5.44
C LEU A 74 -1.75 2.57 5.35
N VAL A 75 -1.81 3.88 5.57
CA VAL A 75 -3.06 4.67 5.49
C VAL A 75 -3.53 4.85 4.04
N TRP A 76 -2.61 5.03 3.09
CA TRP A 76 -2.93 5.23 1.66
C TRP A 76 -2.33 4.13 0.75
N PRO A 77 -2.85 2.89 0.84
CA PRO A 77 -2.33 1.77 0.07
C PRO A 77 -2.55 1.89 -1.44
N SER A 78 -3.52 2.70 -1.87
CA SER A 78 -3.80 2.95 -3.28
C SER A 78 -2.74 3.83 -3.97
N ARG A 79 -2.00 4.63 -3.19
CA ARG A 79 -1.01 5.61 -3.70
C ARG A 79 0.22 5.69 -2.77
N PRO A 80 0.98 4.59 -2.60
CA PRO A 80 2.06 4.52 -1.61
C PRO A 80 3.20 5.52 -1.89
N ARG A 81 3.46 5.84 -3.17
CA ARG A 81 4.48 6.83 -3.56
C ARG A 81 4.08 8.24 -3.16
N THR A 82 2.84 8.63 -3.44
CA THR A 82 2.31 9.94 -3.05
C THR A 82 2.24 10.08 -1.53
N ALA A 83 1.83 9.01 -0.84
CA ALA A 83 1.82 8.98 0.62
C ALA A 83 3.22 9.23 1.21
N ALA A 84 4.25 8.59 0.65
CA ALA A 84 5.63 8.78 1.11
C ALA A 84 6.17 10.18 0.81
N LEU A 85 5.84 10.76 -0.35
CA LEU A 85 6.16 12.16 -0.69
C LEU A 85 5.58 13.14 0.34
N VAL A 86 4.28 13.02 0.61
CA VAL A 86 3.57 13.89 1.56
C VAL A 86 4.12 13.72 2.98
N ALA A 87 4.38 12.48 3.40
CA ALA A 87 4.98 12.20 4.70
C ALA A 87 6.36 12.83 4.85
N GLY A 88 7.21 12.71 3.84
CA GLY A 88 8.55 13.28 3.88
C GLY A 88 8.54 14.81 3.90
N ALA A 89 7.68 15.44 3.10
CA ALA A 89 7.47 16.88 3.13
C ALA A 89 7.03 17.37 4.52
N ALA A 90 6.04 16.69 5.12
CA ALA A 90 5.53 17.03 6.43
C ALA A 90 6.57 16.85 7.55
N VAL A 91 7.28 15.72 7.56
CA VAL A 91 8.33 15.45 8.56
C VAL A 91 9.46 16.47 8.46
N MET A 92 9.88 16.83 7.25
CA MET A 92 10.96 17.81 7.06
C MET A 92 10.56 19.20 7.58
N ALA A 93 9.33 19.64 7.29
CA ALA A 93 8.81 20.90 7.82
C ALA A 93 8.76 20.89 9.35
N VAL A 94 8.19 19.85 9.96
CA VAL A 94 8.11 19.71 11.42
C VAL A 94 9.49 19.61 12.06
N TRP A 95 10.42 18.92 11.42
CA TRP A 95 11.78 18.78 11.93
C TRP A 95 12.53 20.10 11.97
N ILE A 96 12.43 20.91 10.91
CA ILE A 96 13.10 22.20 10.84
C ILE A 96 12.48 23.20 11.80
N GLU A 97 11.14 23.28 11.87
CA GLU A 97 10.42 24.10 12.83
C GLU A 97 10.78 23.71 14.28
N GLY A 98 10.78 22.40 14.57
CA GLY A 98 11.16 21.88 15.88
C GLY A 98 12.63 22.18 16.22
N ALA A 99 13.54 22.07 15.26
CA ALA A 99 14.94 22.40 15.43
C ALA A 99 15.15 23.90 15.68
N ALA A 100 14.38 24.76 15.00
CA ALA A 100 14.41 26.20 15.22
C ALA A 100 13.91 26.59 16.62
N LEU A 101 12.87 25.92 17.12
CA LEU A 101 12.34 26.13 18.48
C LEU A 101 13.29 25.63 19.58
N LEU A 102 13.96 24.50 19.37
CA LEU A 102 14.85 23.88 20.36
C LEU A 102 16.25 24.50 20.40
N TRP A 103 16.75 24.99 19.26
CA TRP A 103 18.07 25.62 19.15
C TRP A 103 17.99 27.00 18.47
N PRO A 104 17.32 27.98 19.10
CA PRO A 104 17.12 29.31 18.52
C PRO A 104 18.44 30.05 18.24
N HIS A 105 19.51 29.74 18.98
CA HIS A 105 20.84 30.32 18.75
C HIS A 105 21.58 29.74 17.54
N ARG A 106 21.22 28.53 17.07
CA ARG A 106 21.85 27.89 15.90
C ARG A 106 21.09 28.15 14.60
N PHE A 107 19.77 28.32 14.71
CA PHE A 107 18.87 28.63 13.60
C PHE A 107 18.41 30.10 13.62
N GLY A 108 19.16 30.94 14.34
CA GLY A 108 18.85 32.35 14.52
C GLY A 108 18.66 33.02 13.18
N LEU A 109 17.41 33.43 12.90
CA LEU A 109 16.99 34.12 11.68
C LEU A 109 17.04 33.24 10.42
N LEU A 110 16.39 32.06 10.44
CA LEU A 110 15.65 31.68 9.23
C LEU A 110 14.62 32.79 9.01
N ASP A 111 14.96 33.85 8.28
CA ASP A 111 13.95 34.72 7.68
C ASP A 111 13.08 33.76 6.89
N HIS A 112 11.84 33.52 7.34
CA HIS A 112 10.91 32.55 6.76
C HIS A 112 10.44 33.06 5.40
N SER A 113 11.37 33.14 4.45
CA SER A 113 11.08 33.45 3.08
C SER A 113 10.25 32.29 2.52
N VAL A 114 9.21 32.62 1.76
CA VAL A 114 8.36 31.61 1.12
C VAL A 114 9.22 30.67 0.24
N SER A 115 10.34 31.16 -0.29
CA SER A 115 11.33 30.37 -1.03
C SER A 115 11.99 29.28 -0.18
N ASP A 116 12.38 29.58 1.06
CA ASP A 116 13.02 28.58 1.93
C ASP A 116 12.02 27.50 2.34
N LEU A 117 10.77 27.88 2.62
CA LEU A 117 9.71 26.93 2.91
C LEU A 117 9.46 25.97 1.73
N VAL A 118 9.43 26.47 0.50
CA VAL A 118 9.29 25.62 -0.69
C VAL A 118 10.50 24.68 -0.82
N GLY A 119 11.72 25.18 -0.64
CA GLY A 119 12.94 24.37 -0.67
C GLY A 119 12.94 23.24 0.36
N ILE A 120 12.47 23.54 1.57
CA ILE A 120 12.31 22.57 2.68
C ILE A 120 11.29 21.49 2.31
N VAL A 121 10.11 21.90 1.84
CA VAL A 121 9.03 20.99 1.47
C VAL A 121 9.45 20.07 0.32
N VAL A 122 10.09 20.62 -0.71
CA VAL A 122 10.59 19.87 -1.86
C VAL A 122 11.68 18.88 -1.44
N SER A 123 12.63 19.31 -0.61
CA SER A 123 13.69 18.44 -0.09
C SER A 123 13.10 17.30 0.74
N GLY A 124 12.16 17.61 1.63
CA GLY A 124 11.43 16.61 2.41
C GLY A 124 10.69 15.62 1.53
N ALA A 125 10.01 16.08 0.47
CA ALA A 125 9.34 15.22 -0.48
C ALA A 125 10.34 14.27 -1.18
N ILE A 126 11.48 14.78 -1.64
CA ILE A 126 12.53 13.96 -2.27
C ILE A 126 13.03 12.87 -1.31
N PHE A 127 13.33 13.22 -0.06
CA PHE A 127 13.73 12.22 0.94
C PHE A 127 12.62 11.20 1.21
N GLY A 128 11.38 11.65 1.34
CA GLY A 128 10.22 10.77 1.48
C GLY A 128 10.06 9.81 0.30
N TYR A 129 10.29 10.28 -0.93
CA TYR A 129 10.27 9.45 -2.12
C TYR A 129 11.36 8.38 -2.10
N ILE A 130 12.60 8.76 -1.80
CA ILE A 130 13.74 7.83 -1.73
C ILE A 130 13.50 6.77 -0.65
N PHE A 131 13.06 7.16 0.54
CA PHE A 131 12.72 6.20 1.60
C PHE A 131 11.55 5.31 1.21
N GLY A 132 10.52 5.87 0.56
CA GLY A 132 9.37 5.12 0.09
C GLY A 132 9.73 4.09 -0.97
N THR A 133 10.61 4.43 -1.91
CA THR A 133 11.09 3.48 -2.94
C THR A 133 11.99 2.41 -2.33
N LEU A 134 12.90 2.75 -1.42
CA LEU A 134 13.73 1.78 -0.70
C LEU A 134 12.86 0.77 0.07
N THR A 135 11.87 1.25 0.81
CA THR A 135 10.91 0.41 1.54
C THR A 135 10.18 -0.54 0.58
N THR A 136 9.70 -0.03 -0.55
CA THR A 136 9.01 -0.83 -1.57
C THR A 136 9.94 -1.90 -2.17
N SER A 137 11.18 -1.53 -2.48
CA SER A 137 12.19 -2.46 -3.02
C SER A 137 12.50 -3.60 -2.05
N VAL A 138 12.64 -3.31 -0.76
CA VAL A 138 12.86 -4.34 0.26
C VAL A 138 11.68 -5.31 0.34
N LEU A 139 10.44 -4.81 0.30
CA LEU A 139 9.24 -5.66 0.27
C LEU A 139 9.16 -6.52 -1.00
N LEU A 140 9.57 -6.00 -2.15
CA LEU A 140 9.63 -6.75 -3.39
C LEU A 140 10.66 -7.88 -3.32
N VAL A 141 11.88 -7.58 -2.84
CA VAL A 141 12.94 -8.59 -2.66
C VAL A 141 12.48 -9.69 -1.70
N GLU A 142 11.87 -9.31 -0.58
CA GLU A 142 11.36 -10.26 0.39
C GLU A 142 10.25 -11.16 -0.20
N SER A 143 9.34 -10.58 -0.98
CA SER A 143 8.30 -11.34 -1.67
C SER A 143 8.88 -12.32 -2.69
N ALA A 144 9.95 -11.94 -3.40
CA ALA A 144 10.64 -12.79 -4.35
C ALA A 144 11.35 -13.95 -3.63
N ILE A 145 12.06 -13.69 -2.53
CA ILE A 145 12.72 -14.71 -1.70
C ILE A 145 11.68 -15.71 -1.18
N ARG A 146 10.55 -15.22 -0.63
CA ARG A 146 9.49 -16.08 -0.12
C ARG A 146 8.91 -16.98 -1.22
N SER A 147 8.76 -16.46 -2.44
CA SER A 147 8.29 -17.24 -3.59
C SER A 147 9.27 -18.34 -4.03
N LEU A 148 10.58 -18.08 -3.93
CA LEU A 148 11.63 -19.06 -4.24
C LEU A 148 11.69 -20.16 -3.18
N VAL A 149 11.60 -19.79 -1.91
CA VAL A 149 11.66 -20.72 -0.77
C VAL A 149 10.42 -21.60 -0.66
N GLN A 150 9.24 -21.14 -1.11
CA GLN A 150 7.99 -21.92 -1.05
C GLN A 150 7.74 -22.84 -2.25
N ARG A 151 8.51 -22.72 -3.35
CA ARG A 151 8.43 -23.63 -4.50
C ARG A 151 8.84 -25.12 -4.30
N PRO A 152 9.53 -25.59 -3.24
CA PRO A 152 10.02 -26.96 -3.19
C PRO A 152 8.99 -28.08 -2.89
N HIS A 153 7.74 -27.81 -2.50
CA HIS A 153 6.85 -28.89 -2.00
C HIS A 153 5.73 -29.30 -2.95
N SER A 154 5.42 -28.50 -3.97
CA SER A 154 4.38 -28.88 -4.94
C SER A 154 4.89 -29.89 -5.99
N SER A 155 6.20 -29.97 -6.19
CA SER A 155 6.81 -30.86 -7.19
C SER A 155 7.03 -32.29 -6.67
N ALA A 156 7.14 -32.47 -5.35
CA ALA A 156 7.38 -33.78 -4.73
C ALA A 156 6.08 -34.61 -4.56
N LEU A 157 4.92 -33.95 -4.44
CA LEU A 157 3.61 -34.62 -4.36
C LEU A 157 2.97 -34.89 -5.73
N ALA A 158 3.55 -34.37 -6.81
CA ALA A 158 3.06 -34.62 -8.18
C ALA A 158 3.74 -35.82 -8.86
N SER A 159 4.74 -36.45 -8.23
CA SER A 159 5.38 -37.68 -8.76
C SER A 159 4.91 -38.96 -8.09
N GLU A 160 4.06 -38.91 -7.06
CA GLU A 160 3.27 -40.06 -6.64
C GLU A 160 2.02 -40.14 -7.55
N SER A 161 2.24 -40.63 -8.76
CA SER A 161 1.20 -41.22 -9.60
C SER A 161 0.71 -42.49 -8.89
N PRO A 162 -0.54 -42.56 -8.40
CA PRO A 162 -1.14 -43.83 -8.01
C PRO A 162 -1.53 -44.54 -9.30
N THR A 163 -0.69 -45.48 -9.73
CA THR A 163 -0.97 -46.36 -10.88
C THR A 163 -2.04 -47.42 -10.57
N ASP A 164 -2.66 -47.42 -9.39
CA ASP A 164 -3.64 -48.46 -8.97
C ASP A 164 -4.94 -47.89 -8.39
N ALA A 165 -5.67 -47.10 -9.18
CA ALA A 165 -7.08 -46.81 -8.89
C ALA A 165 -7.93 -46.79 -10.17
N SER A 166 -7.80 -47.83 -10.98
CA SER A 166 -8.93 -48.31 -11.77
C SER A 166 -10.00 -48.84 -10.80
N ASP A 167 -11.26 -48.57 -11.11
CA ASP A 167 -12.45 -49.15 -10.49
C ASP A 167 -13.00 -48.52 -9.19
N THR A 168 -13.39 -47.25 -9.24
CA THR A 168 -14.73 -46.83 -8.72
C THR A 168 -15.08 -45.40 -9.17
N LEU A 169 -15.62 -45.29 -10.38
CA LEU A 169 -16.25 -44.07 -10.90
C LEU A 169 -17.55 -43.80 -10.13
N ALA A 170 -17.55 -42.79 -9.26
CA ALA A 170 -18.78 -42.14 -8.81
C ALA A 170 -19.21 -41.10 -9.87
N PRO A 171 -20.38 -41.23 -10.53
CA PRO A 171 -20.80 -40.39 -11.65
C PRO A 171 -21.14 -38.93 -11.29
N ASN A 172 -21.01 -38.50 -10.03
CA ASN A 172 -21.47 -37.20 -9.56
C ASN A 172 -20.41 -36.08 -9.51
N ALA A 173 -19.13 -36.38 -9.74
CA ALA A 173 -18.07 -35.35 -9.69
C ALA A 173 -17.93 -34.55 -11.00
N VAL A 174 -18.31 -35.14 -12.14
CA VAL A 174 -18.16 -34.52 -13.46
C VAL A 174 -19.21 -33.42 -13.71
N SER A 175 -20.39 -33.53 -13.09
CA SER A 175 -21.48 -32.55 -13.22
C SER A 175 -21.18 -31.24 -12.48
N LEU A 176 -20.48 -31.28 -11.35
CA LEU A 176 -20.10 -30.07 -10.59
C LEU A 176 -19.03 -29.24 -11.32
N LEU A 177 -18.05 -29.89 -11.95
CA LEU A 177 -17.03 -29.20 -12.75
C LEU A 177 -17.60 -28.60 -14.05
N ALA A 178 -18.59 -29.26 -14.67
CA ALA A 178 -19.27 -28.72 -15.85
C ALA A 178 -20.10 -27.47 -15.51
N HIS A 179 -20.69 -27.41 -14.32
CA HIS A 179 -21.48 -26.24 -13.91
C HIS A 179 -20.60 -25.03 -13.57
N GLN A 180 -19.44 -25.26 -12.93
CA GLN A 180 -18.52 -24.18 -12.58
C GLN A 180 -17.88 -23.51 -13.80
N ARG A 181 -17.64 -24.27 -14.88
CA ARG A 181 -17.04 -23.74 -16.11
C ARG A 181 -17.97 -22.82 -16.89
N ARG A 182 -19.30 -23.01 -16.79
CA ARG A 182 -20.29 -22.11 -17.43
C ARG A 182 -20.40 -20.77 -16.71
N SER A 183 -20.22 -20.73 -15.40
CA SER A 183 -20.31 -19.47 -14.62
C SER A 183 -19.14 -18.51 -14.87
N ALA A 184 -18.01 -18.99 -15.42
CA ALA A 184 -16.84 -18.17 -15.69
C ALA A 184 -16.83 -17.52 -17.10
N GLN A 185 -17.76 -17.88 -17.99
CA GLN A 185 -17.65 -17.57 -19.42
C GLN A 185 -18.65 -16.54 -19.98
N GLY A 186 -19.47 -15.87 -19.18
CA GLY A 186 -20.53 -15.03 -19.75
C GLY A 186 -20.94 -13.80 -18.95
N VAL A 187 -20.13 -12.75 -18.97
CA VAL A 187 -20.66 -11.38 -19.00
C VAL A 187 -19.80 -10.55 -19.98
N PRO A 188 -20.22 -10.39 -21.25
CA PRO A 188 -19.61 -9.41 -22.13
C PRO A 188 -19.78 -8.00 -21.51
N ARG A 189 -18.66 -7.35 -21.23
CA ARG A 189 -18.60 -5.96 -20.78
C ARG A 189 -19.25 -5.08 -21.84
N ALA A 190 -20.35 -4.42 -21.48
CA ALA A 190 -20.97 -3.40 -22.33
C ALA A 190 -19.97 -2.28 -22.64
N PRO A 191 -19.92 -1.77 -23.88
CA PRO A 191 -19.06 -0.66 -24.25
C PRO A 191 -19.48 0.59 -23.45
N SER A 192 -18.55 1.13 -22.66
CA SER A 192 -18.72 2.39 -21.95
C SER A 192 -18.92 3.51 -22.98
N GLY A 193 -20.14 4.02 -23.06
CA GLY A 193 -20.50 5.17 -23.86
C GLY A 193 -19.63 6.37 -23.49
N HIS A 194 -18.96 6.94 -24.49
CA HIS A 194 -18.29 8.22 -24.41
C HIS A 194 -19.32 9.31 -24.10
N SER A 195 -19.22 9.92 -22.92
CA SER A 195 -19.94 11.15 -22.63
C SER A 195 -19.31 12.29 -23.44
N PRO A 196 -20.07 13.00 -24.29
CA PRO A 196 -19.59 14.14 -25.05
C PRO A 196 -19.17 15.30 -24.11
N PRO A 197 -18.19 16.11 -24.50
CA PRO A 197 -17.73 17.25 -23.71
C PRO A 197 -18.81 18.35 -23.61
N PRO A 198 -18.89 19.07 -22.48
CA PRO A 198 -19.85 20.15 -22.31
C PRO A 198 -19.51 21.36 -23.22
N PRO A 199 -20.52 22.13 -23.66
CA PRO A 199 -20.32 23.29 -24.52
C PRO A 199 -19.57 24.40 -23.78
N GLN A 200 -18.55 24.95 -24.44
CA GLN A 200 -17.86 26.16 -24.00
C GLN A 200 -18.76 27.36 -24.30
N THR A 201 -19.25 28.03 -23.27
CA THR A 201 -19.83 29.37 -23.37
C THR A 201 -18.69 30.38 -23.51
N THR A 202 -18.76 31.14 -24.60
CA THR A 202 -17.90 32.31 -24.88
C THR A 202 -18.50 33.56 -24.26
#